data_AF-A0A4Y2MJS1-F1
#
_entry.id   AF-A0A4Y2MJS1-F1
#
_cell.length_a   1.000
_cell.length_b   1.000
_cell.length_c   1.000
_cell.angle_alpha   90.00
_cell.angle_beta   90.00
_cell.angle_gamma   90.00
#
_symmetry.space_group_name_H-M   'P 1'
#
loop_
_entity.id
_entity.type
_entity.pdbx_description
1 polymer ?
#
loop_
_entity_poly.entity_id
_entity_poly.type
_entity_poly.pdbx_seq_one_letter_code
_entity_poly.pdbx_strand_id
1 'polypeptide(L)'
;MRESGNVHPVGALGRPKLHSTDEEIDILVYFCSHPHSGVLTAASEMNVPPTTVWRILRQNEWHPFSIHDVQGEEPKDYQRRLDFCNWALNQEDANPSFLKDIIWADECCFKQDGYINPQNEHFCSRTNPFVVREFIIRSNFL
;
A
#
# COMPACT_ATOMS: atom_id res chain seq x y z
N MET A 1 30.54 51.45 -7.59
CA MET A 1 30.30 50.02 -7.83
C MET A 1 30.54 49.29 -6.51
N ARG A 2 29.53 48.61 -5.96
CA ARG A 2 29.66 47.79 -4.74
C ARG A 2 29.84 46.35 -5.20
N GLU A 3 31.00 45.77 -4.95
CA GLU A 3 31.25 44.36 -5.21
C GLU A 3 30.62 43.53 -4.08
N SER A 4 29.58 42.78 -4.41
CA SER A 4 28.97 41.81 -3.50
C SER A 4 29.83 40.55 -3.52
N GLY A 5 30.64 40.34 -2.47
CA GLY A 5 31.40 39.12 -2.29
C GLY A 5 30.46 37.92 -2.10
N ASN A 6 30.29 37.10 -3.14
CA ASN A 6 29.67 35.78 -3.01
C ASN A 6 30.68 34.82 -2.39
N VAL A 7 30.48 34.48 -1.12
CA VAL A 7 31.20 33.38 -0.46
C VAL A 7 30.44 32.10 -0.75
N HIS A 8 30.89 31.32 -1.74
CA HIS A 8 30.47 29.94 -1.86
C HIS A 8 31.05 29.14 -0.68
N PRO A 9 30.23 28.41 0.11
CA PRO A 9 30.78 27.58 1.17
C PRO A 9 31.63 26.48 0.53
N VAL A 10 32.93 26.56 0.77
CA VAL A 10 33.90 25.53 0.39
C VAL A 10 33.60 24.28 1.21
N GLY A 11 33.12 23.23 0.53
CA GLY A 11 33.17 21.85 1.00
C GLY A 11 32.71 21.61 2.44
N ALA A 12 31.46 21.90 2.77
CA ALA A 12 30.87 21.32 3.97
C ALA A 12 30.68 19.81 3.73
N LEU A 13 31.56 18.99 4.32
CA LEU A 13 31.23 17.58 4.58
C LEU A 13 29.85 17.57 5.23
N GLY A 14 28.88 16.93 4.57
CA GLY A 14 27.49 16.94 4.99
C GLY A 14 27.33 16.51 6.45
N ARG A 15 26.17 16.82 7.05
CA ARG A 15 25.84 16.41 8.42
C ARG A 15 26.17 14.92 8.62
N PRO A 16 26.99 14.56 9.62
CA PRO A 16 27.36 13.16 9.88
C PRO A 16 26.12 12.27 10.01
N LYS A 17 26.18 11.06 9.45
CA LYS A 17 25.17 10.03 9.73
C LYS A 17 25.15 9.79 11.24
N LEU A 18 23.99 9.95 11.88
CA LEU A 18 23.85 9.68 13.33
C LEU A 18 23.58 8.19 13.62
N HIS A 19 23.84 7.29 12.66
CA HIS A 19 23.68 5.84 12.80
C HIS A 19 24.94 5.15 12.26
N SER A 20 25.24 3.96 12.78
CA SER A 20 26.34 3.14 12.27
C SER A 20 25.98 2.55 10.90
N THR A 21 27.00 2.25 10.08
CA THR A 21 26.83 1.49 8.84
C THR A 21 26.22 0.11 9.11
N ASP A 22 26.54 -0.49 10.26
CA ASP A 22 26.02 -1.81 10.64
C ASP A 22 24.51 -1.74 10.93
N GLU A 23 24.05 -0.71 11.66
CA GLU A 23 22.61 -0.48 11.92
C GLU A 23 21.83 -0.24 10.61
N GLU A 24 22.44 0.45 9.65
CA GLU A 24 21.87 0.66 8.31
C GLU A 24 21.68 -0.67 7.57
N ILE A 25 22.72 -1.52 7.56
CA ILE A 25 22.64 -2.84 6.92
C ILE A 25 21.58 -3.71 7.59
N ASP A 26 21.58 -3.78 8.93
CA ASP A 26 20.67 -4.62 9.69
C ASP A 26 19.20 -4.24 9.46
N ILE A 27 18.90 -2.94 9.45
CA ILE A 27 17.54 -2.43 9.17
C ILE A 27 17.12 -2.77 7.74
N LEU A 28 18.01 -2.58 6.74
CA LEU A 28 17.67 -2.90 5.36
C LEU A 28 17.48 -4.40 5.15
N VAL A 29 18.32 -5.25 5.77
CA VAL A 29 18.16 -6.70 5.76
C VAL A 29 16.85 -7.11 6.41
N TYR A 30 16.47 -6.47 7.52
CA TYR A 30 15.19 -6.70 8.17
C TYR A 30 14.01 -6.47 7.21
N PHE A 31 13.99 -5.34 6.50
CA PHE A 31 12.91 -5.04 5.54
C PHE A 31 12.97 -5.92 4.27
N CYS A 32 14.15 -6.44 3.89
CA CYS A 32 14.24 -7.48 2.87
C CYS A 32 13.53 -8.77 3.30
N SER A 33 13.66 -9.17 4.57
CA SER A 33 13.02 -10.38 5.11
C SER A 33 11.55 -10.17 5.50
N HIS A 34 11.20 -8.96 5.93
CA HIS A 34 9.86 -8.60 6.41
C HIS A 34 9.35 -7.34 5.68
N PRO A 35 9.07 -7.43 4.36
CA PRO A 35 8.67 -6.26 3.58
C PRO A 35 7.33 -5.66 4.04
N HIS A 36 6.50 -6.42 4.75
CA HIS A 36 5.21 -5.97 5.27
C HIS A 36 5.27 -5.30 6.65
N SER A 37 6.43 -5.29 7.30
CA SER A 37 6.57 -4.72 8.63
C SER A 37 6.42 -3.20 8.60
N GLY A 38 5.76 -2.66 9.63
CA GLY A 38 5.71 -1.23 9.87
C GLY A 38 7.03 -0.71 10.46
N VAL A 39 7.29 0.59 10.30
CA VAL A 39 8.48 1.24 10.86
C VAL A 39 8.53 1.14 12.40
N LEU A 40 7.38 1.20 13.07
CA LEU A 40 7.31 1.07 14.53
C LEU A 40 7.64 -0.35 15.00
N THR A 41 7.18 -1.37 14.27
CA THR A 41 7.49 -2.78 14.54
C THR A 41 8.98 -3.03 14.36
N ALA A 42 9.55 -2.61 13.23
CA ALA A 42 10.99 -2.71 12.97
C ALA A 42 11.83 -2.00 14.04
N ALA A 43 11.41 -0.80 14.45
CA ALA A 43 12.08 -0.03 15.49
C ALA A 43 12.06 -0.76 16.85
N SER A 44 10.94 -1.37 17.21
CA SER A 44 10.79 -2.15 18.44
C SER A 44 11.63 -3.42 18.43
N GLU A 45 11.65 -4.15 17.32
CA GLU A 45 12.38 -5.43 17.19
C GLU A 45 13.89 -5.22 17.14
N MET A 46 14.34 -4.17 16.46
CA MET A 46 15.76 -3.84 16.32
C MET A 46 16.27 -2.92 17.44
N ASN A 47 15.43 -2.55 18.41
CA ASN A 47 15.73 -1.65 19.53
C ASN A 47 16.37 -0.31 19.10
N VAL A 48 15.82 0.29 18.05
CA VAL A 48 16.28 1.58 17.49
C VAL A 48 15.15 2.61 17.50
N PRO A 49 15.45 3.92 17.58
CA PRO A 49 14.42 4.94 17.46
C PRO A 49 13.71 4.87 16.09
N PRO A 50 12.37 5.00 16.02
CA PRO A 50 11.64 5.02 14.75
C PRO A 50 12.13 6.07 13.76
N THR A 51 12.62 7.21 14.27
CA THR A 51 13.22 8.28 13.47
C THR A 51 14.48 7.84 12.72
N THR A 52 15.25 6.91 13.31
CA THR A 52 16.46 6.36 12.68
C THR A 52 16.09 5.45 11.53
N VAL A 53 15.10 4.57 11.73
CA VAL A 53 14.55 3.70 10.68
C VAL A 53 14.02 4.53 9.52
N TRP A 54 13.16 5.52 9.78
CA TRP A 54 12.63 6.42 8.75
C TRP A 54 13.73 7.12 7.94
N ARG A 55 14.78 7.59 8.62
CA ARG A 55 15.90 8.25 7.96
C ARG A 55 16.67 7.29 7.06
N ILE A 56 16.95 6.08 7.54
CA ILE A 56 17.68 5.05 6.80
C ILE A 56 16.90 4.63 5.54
N LEU A 57 15.60 4.37 5.68
CA LEU A 57 14.74 4.03 4.55
C LEU A 57 14.74 5.15 3.50
N ARG A 58 14.57 6.40 3.94
CA ARG A 58 14.57 7.57 3.03
C ARG A 58 15.91 7.79 2.32
N GLN A 59 17.03 7.57 3.01
CA GLN A 59 18.37 7.71 2.43
C GLN A 59 18.69 6.63 1.39
N ASN A 60 18.07 5.46 1.53
CA ASN A 60 18.24 4.33 0.61
C ASN A 60 17.11 4.20 -0.42
N GLU A 61 16.22 5.19 -0.50
CA GLU A 61 15.08 5.24 -1.43
C GLU A 61 14.08 4.09 -1.22
N TRP A 62 13.96 3.61 0.02
CA TRP A 62 12.94 2.64 0.39
C TRP A 62 11.64 3.34 0.76
N HIS A 63 10.54 2.83 0.21
CA HIS A 63 9.21 3.41 0.34
C HIS A 63 8.18 2.33 0.69
N PRO A 64 7.23 2.63 1.57
CA PRO A 64 6.04 1.80 1.74
C PRO A 64 5.11 1.98 0.55
N PHE A 65 4.83 0.90 -0.16
CA PHE A 65 3.82 0.86 -1.22
C PHE A 65 2.52 0.25 -0.69
N SER A 66 1.38 0.82 -1.08
CA SER A 66 0.07 0.26 -0.74
C SER A 66 -0.16 -1.04 -1.50
N ILE A 67 -0.66 -2.05 -0.79
CA ILE A 67 -1.09 -3.32 -1.39
C ILE A 67 -2.46 -3.09 -2.02
N HIS A 68 -2.64 -3.60 -3.24
CA HIS A 68 -3.93 -3.53 -3.92
C HIS A 68 -4.70 -4.82 -3.65
N ASP A 69 -5.79 -4.72 -2.92
CA ASP A 69 -6.73 -5.83 -2.76
C ASP A 69 -7.59 -5.92 -4.03
N VAL A 70 -7.53 -7.07 -4.69
CA VAL A 70 -8.40 -7.38 -5.83
C VAL A 70 -9.29 -8.56 -5.45
N GLN A 71 -10.52 -8.54 -5.95
CA GLN A 71 -11.41 -9.68 -5.83
C GLN A 71 -10.83 -10.83 -6.65
N GLY A 72 -10.57 -11.98 -6.01
CA GLY A 72 -10.21 -13.19 -6.75
C GLY A 72 -11.42 -13.64 -7.58
N GLU A 73 -11.34 -13.53 -8.90
CA GLU A 73 -12.39 -14.00 -9.81
C GLU A 73 -12.17 -15.48 -10.14
N GLU A 74 -13.17 -16.34 -9.92
CA GLU A 74 -13.10 -17.67 -10.48
C GLU A 74 -13.33 -17.60 -12.01
N PRO A 75 -12.73 -18.49 -12.83
CA PRO A 75 -12.95 -18.48 -14.28
C PRO A 75 -14.43 -18.51 -14.72
N LYS A 76 -15.32 -19.00 -13.85
CA LYS A 76 -16.77 -19.03 -14.07
C LYS A 76 -17.44 -17.68 -13.83
N ASP A 77 -16.87 -16.81 -13.00
CA ASP A 77 -17.44 -15.52 -12.64
C ASP A 77 -17.36 -14.54 -13.80
N TYR A 78 -16.29 -14.60 -14.61
CA TYR A 78 -16.17 -13.77 -15.80
C TYR A 78 -17.38 -13.96 -16.74
N GLN A 79 -17.73 -15.22 -17.05
CA GLN A 79 -18.87 -15.50 -17.93
C GLN A 79 -20.20 -15.05 -17.30
N ARG A 80 -20.39 -15.28 -15.99
CA ARG A 80 -21.60 -14.83 -15.28
C ARG A 80 -21.75 -13.32 -15.29
N ARG A 81 -20.64 -12.58 -15.09
CA ARG A 81 -20.60 -11.11 -15.18
C ARG A 81 -20.95 -10.64 -16.58
N LEU A 82 -20.38 -11.26 -17.60
CA LEU A 82 -20.66 -10.92 -19.00
C LEU A 82 -22.13 -11.16 -19.36
N ASP A 83 -22.68 -12.31 -18.96
CA ASP A 83 -24.08 -12.67 -19.18
C ASP A 83 -25.02 -11.68 -18.47
N PHE A 84 -24.70 -11.30 -17.23
CA PHE A 84 -25.44 -10.30 -16.48
C PHE A 84 -25.41 -8.92 -17.16
N CYS A 85 -24.22 -8.46 -17.59
CA CYS A 85 -24.08 -7.19 -18.30
C CYS A 85 -24.92 -7.16 -19.58
N ASN A 86 -24.85 -8.23 -20.39
CA ASN A 86 -25.64 -8.34 -21.61
C ASN A 86 -27.15 -8.35 -21.31
N TRP A 87 -27.56 -9.09 -20.28
CA TRP A 87 -28.96 -9.10 -19.85
C TRP A 87 -29.42 -7.70 -19.40
N ALA A 88 -28.63 -6.99 -18.58
CA ALA A 88 -28.97 -5.66 -18.09
C ALA A 88 -29.07 -4.64 -19.23
N LEU A 89 -28.17 -4.70 -20.22
CA LEU A 89 -28.24 -3.87 -21.42
C LEU A 89 -29.52 -4.13 -22.21
N ASN A 90 -29.90 -5.40 -22.40
CA ASN A 90 -31.14 -5.75 -23.10
C ASN A 90 -32.39 -5.25 -22.34
N GLN A 91 -32.37 -5.23 -21.00
CA GLN A 91 -33.48 -4.67 -20.22
C GLN A 91 -33.58 -3.15 -20.40
N GLU A 92 -32.45 -2.45 -20.43
CA GLU A 92 -32.42 -1.00 -20.64
C GLU A 92 -32.84 -0.61 -22.07
N ASP A 93 -32.47 -1.41 -23.08
CA ASP A 93 -32.93 -1.21 -24.47
C ASP A 93 -34.45 -1.40 -24.60
N ALA A 94 -35.02 -2.36 -23.85
CA ALA A 94 -36.46 -2.60 -23.84
C ALA A 94 -37.23 -1.55 -23.01
N ASN A 95 -36.63 -1.06 -21.92
CA ASN A 95 -37.19 -0.02 -21.06
C ASN A 95 -36.08 0.95 -20.58
N PRO A 96 -35.99 2.16 -21.16
CA PRO A 96 -34.96 3.17 -20.81
C PRO A 96 -35.03 3.76 -19.38
N SER A 97 -35.94 3.28 -18.54
CA SER A 97 -36.00 3.60 -17.11
C SER A 97 -35.54 2.45 -16.21
N PHE A 98 -35.28 1.26 -16.76
CA PHE A 98 -35.06 0.04 -15.99
C PHE A 98 -33.96 0.22 -14.95
N LEU A 99 -32.77 0.66 -15.36
CA LEU A 99 -31.65 0.86 -14.43
C LEU A 99 -31.90 1.99 -13.41
N LYS A 100 -32.75 2.97 -13.75
CA LYS A 100 -33.09 4.10 -12.86
C LYS A 100 -34.08 3.69 -11.77
N ASP A 101 -34.89 2.68 -12.05
CA ASP A 101 -35.91 2.18 -11.13
C ASP A 101 -35.34 1.15 -10.14
N ILE A 102 -34.08 0.70 -10.33
CA ILE A 102 -33.38 -0.21 -9.41
C ILE A 102 -32.85 0.55 -8.19
N ILE A 103 -33.23 0.07 -7.00
CA ILE A 103 -32.63 0.50 -5.74
C ILE A 103 -31.54 -0.50 -5.38
N TRP A 104 -30.30 -0.02 -5.33
CA TRP A 104 -29.16 -0.79 -4.88
C TRP A 104 -29.05 -0.71 -3.37
N ALA A 105 -28.98 -1.87 -2.71
CA ALA A 105 -28.65 -1.98 -1.31
C ALA A 105 -27.47 -2.93 -1.16
N ASP A 106 -26.53 -2.58 -0.29
CA ASP A 106 -25.39 -3.42 0.06
C ASP A 106 -25.35 -3.59 1.58
N GLU A 107 -24.92 -4.76 2.03
CA GLU A 107 -24.71 -5.07 3.43
C GLU A 107 -23.22 -5.01 3.74
N CYS A 108 -22.81 -4.07 4.59
CA CYS A 108 -21.43 -4.01 5.06
C CYS A 108 -21.26 -4.78 6.37
N CYS A 109 -20.37 -5.78 6.36
CA CYS A 109 -20.00 -6.54 7.55
C CYS A 109 -18.90 -5.82 8.34
N PHE A 110 -19.26 -5.19 9.46
CA PHE A 110 -18.28 -4.73 10.44
C PHE A 110 -17.93 -5.87 11.40
N LYS A 111 -16.76 -6.46 11.24
CA LYS A 111 -16.29 -7.51 12.15
C LYS A 111 -15.56 -6.89 13.34
N GLN A 112 -15.80 -7.43 14.53
CA GLN A 112 -15.18 -7.00 15.79
C GLN A 112 -13.82 -7.70 16.05
N ASP A 113 -13.41 -8.62 15.18
CA ASP A 113 -12.22 -9.47 15.32
C ASP A 113 -10.90 -8.77 14.96
N GLY A 114 -10.92 -7.47 14.65
CA GLY A 114 -9.71 -6.68 14.47
C GLY A 114 -8.97 -6.97 13.17
N TYR A 115 -9.70 -7.24 12.08
CA TYR A 115 -9.12 -7.22 10.73
C TYR A 115 -8.17 -6.04 10.58
N ILE A 116 -6.95 -6.34 10.10
CA ILE A 116 -5.93 -5.33 9.84
C ILE A 116 -6.54 -4.32 8.87
N ASN A 117 -6.56 -3.05 9.26
CA ASN A 117 -6.99 -1.98 8.36
C ASN A 117 -6.12 -2.08 7.09
N PRO A 118 -6.68 -2.31 5.89
CA PRO A 118 -5.89 -2.45 4.66
C PRO A 118 -4.98 -1.25 4.40
N GLN A 119 -5.36 -0.07 4.92
CA GLN A 119 -4.55 1.15 4.85
C GLN A 119 -3.25 1.08 5.66
N ASN A 120 -3.18 0.22 6.67
CA ASN A 120 -1.97 -0.03 7.46
C ASN A 120 -1.10 -1.13 6.85
N GLU A 121 -1.57 -1.78 5.78
CA GLU A 121 -0.77 -2.77 5.07
C GLU A 121 0.05 -2.11 3.97
N HIS A 122 1.35 -2.34 4.03
CA HIS A 122 2.29 -1.83 3.05
C HIS A 122 3.29 -2.90 2.65
N PHE A 123 3.99 -2.65 1.56
CA PHE A 123 5.18 -3.39 1.16
C PHE A 123 6.34 -2.40 1.02
N CYS A 124 7.34 -2.51 1.89
CA CYS A 124 8.52 -1.67 1.86
C CYS A 124 9.51 -2.18 0.80
N SER A 125 9.82 -1.33 -0.19
CA SER A 125 10.74 -1.67 -1.28
C SER A 125 11.37 -0.40 -1.84
N ARG A 126 12.46 -0.56 -2.60
CA ARG A 126 13.06 0.53 -3.40
C ARG A 126 12.25 0.86 -4.65
N THR A 127 11.60 -0.14 -5.21
CA THR A 127 10.81 -0.05 -6.45
C THR A 127 9.41 -0.55 -6.18
N ASN A 128 8.41 0.09 -6.80
CA ASN A 128 7.03 -0.34 -6.68
C ASN A 128 6.90 -1.81 -7.14
N PRO A 129 6.56 -2.73 -6.23
CA PRO A 129 6.47 -4.15 -6.54
C PRO A 129 5.13 -4.54 -7.18
N PHE A 130 4.19 -3.59 -7.34
CA PHE A 130 2.83 -3.83 -7.83
C PHE A 130 2.16 -5.01 -7.11
N VAL A 131 2.30 -5.06 -5.78
CA VAL A 131 1.78 -6.16 -4.97
C VAL A 131 0.27 -6.11 -4.98
N VAL A 132 -0.30 -7.20 -5.50
CA VAL A 132 -1.73 -7.46 -5.54
C VAL A 132 -2.01 -8.62 -4.61
N ARG A 133 -3.03 -8.46 -3.76
CA ARG A 133 -3.56 -9.54 -2.93
C ARG A 133 -4.94 -9.89 -3.44
N GLU A 134 -5.13 -11.15 -3.80
CA GLU A 134 -6.46 -11.67 -4.09
C GLU A 134 -7.17 -12.03 -2.79
N PHE A 135 -8.35 -11.49 -2.57
CA PHE A 135 -9.24 -11.99 -1.53
C PHE A 135 -10.44 -12.70 -2.15
N ILE A 136 -10.70 -13.91 -1.67
CA ILE A 136 -11.91 -14.64 -2.00
C ILE A 136 -12.98 -14.16 -1.03
N ILE A 137 -14.06 -13.58 -1.56
CA ILE A 137 -15.27 -13.33 -0.77
C ILE A 137 -15.88 -14.70 -0.50
N ARG A 138 -15.48 -15.33 0.60
CA ARG A 138 -16.20 -16.50 1.12
C ARG A 138 -17.46 -15.95 1.79
N SER A 139 -18.58 -16.05 1.09
CA SER A 139 -19.91 -15.92 1.66
C SER A 139 -20.10 -17.05 2.68
N ASN A 140 -19.60 -16.87 3.89
CA ASN A 140 -19.99 -17.67 5.04
C ASN A 140 -21.33 -17.15 5.54
N PHE A 141 -22.38 -17.36 4.75
CA PHE A 141 -23.75 -17.27 5.21
C PHE A 141 -24.22 -18.69 5.47
N LEU A 142 -24.37 -19.04 6.75
CA LEU A 142 -25.25 -20.12 7.21
C LEU A 142 -26.66 -19.55 7.35
#